data_AF-A0A448YI71-F1
#
_entry.id   AF-A0A448YI71-F1
#
_cell.length_a   1.000
_cell.length_b   1.000
_cell.length_c   1.000
_cell.angle_alpha   90.00
_cell.angle_beta   90.00
_cell.angle_gamma   90.00
#
_symmetry.space_group_name_H-M   'P 1'
#
loop_
_entity.id
_entity.type
_entity.pdbx_description
1 polymer ?
#
loop_
_entity_poly.entity_id
_entity_poly.type
_entity_poly.pdbx_seq_one_letter_code
_entity_poly.pdbx_strand_id
1 'polypeptide(L)'
;MTAPKEAPESINNAEEGLQSAVACMNLFKSDPEKYLSYDGYLICCFSDHPLVYQLREAFESTPNPPIVLGIFQSAVLYVLAQVTGHSKDKACILTSGNSWKPLLDKAVYEMIYGEQDPSKAVDFSSDLPAYFLPTEGSGVGVLELADPHNYETLKSKVRRIRSDGGKYVILGCAGLSSMDGKFKKDFPDMVFIDSVKCGIETLCGYARFACTDE
;
A
#
# COMPACT_ATOMS: atom_id res chain seq x y z
N MET A 1 -6.81 -11.58 9.37
CA MET A 1 -8.29 -11.67 9.38
C MET A 1 -8.83 -11.16 8.05
N THR A 2 -10.01 -11.61 7.62
CA THR A 2 -10.77 -10.96 6.53
C THR A 2 -11.64 -9.86 7.13
N ALA A 3 -12.00 -8.85 6.32
CA ALA A 3 -12.90 -7.79 6.77
C ALA A 3 -14.26 -8.37 7.23
N PRO A 4 -14.92 -7.76 8.23
CA PRO A 4 -16.24 -8.18 8.68
C PRO A 4 -17.30 -7.92 7.58
N LYS A 5 -18.47 -8.57 7.68
CA LYS A 5 -19.51 -8.52 6.63
C LYS A 5 -20.06 -7.11 6.39
N GLU A 6 -19.97 -6.25 7.38
CA GLU A 6 -20.41 -4.86 7.37
C GLU A 6 -19.44 -3.95 6.60
N ALA A 7 -18.22 -4.42 6.32
CA ALA A 7 -17.27 -3.71 5.48
C ALA A 7 -17.64 -3.84 3.98
N PRO A 8 -17.28 -2.87 3.14
CA PRO A 8 -17.43 -2.99 1.69
C PRO A 8 -16.73 -4.24 1.13
N GLU A 9 -17.32 -4.87 0.12
CA GLU A 9 -16.72 -6.03 -0.57
C GLU A 9 -15.39 -5.68 -1.26
N SER A 10 -15.23 -4.43 -1.66
CA SER A 10 -13.99 -3.86 -2.20
C SER A 10 -13.92 -2.38 -1.84
N ILE A 11 -12.69 -1.82 -1.80
CA ILE A 11 -12.45 -0.40 -1.53
C ILE A 11 -11.99 0.25 -2.84
N ASN A 12 -12.74 1.23 -3.31
CA ASN A 12 -12.56 1.90 -4.59
C ASN A 12 -12.38 3.42 -4.47
N ASN A 13 -12.56 3.95 -3.26
CA ASN A 13 -12.44 5.37 -2.92
C ASN A 13 -12.15 5.55 -1.42
N ALA A 14 -11.92 6.79 -1.00
CA ALA A 14 -11.60 7.14 0.38
C ALA A 14 -12.77 6.91 1.37
N GLU A 15 -14.02 7.08 0.92
CA GLU A 15 -15.21 6.88 1.76
C GLU A 15 -15.37 5.40 2.13
N GLU A 16 -15.24 4.49 1.17
CA GLU A 16 -15.23 3.05 1.41
C GLU A 16 -14.05 2.63 2.31
N GLY A 17 -12.91 3.32 2.20
CA GLY A 17 -11.77 3.12 3.10
C GLY A 17 -12.11 3.48 4.56
N LEU A 18 -12.85 4.56 4.76
CA LEU A 18 -13.36 4.95 6.08
C LEU A 18 -14.40 3.96 6.60
N GLN A 19 -15.35 3.54 5.76
CA GLN A 19 -16.35 2.52 6.13
C GLN A 19 -15.69 1.20 6.54
N SER A 20 -14.69 0.75 5.78
CA SER A 20 -13.86 -0.41 6.11
C SER A 20 -13.16 -0.24 7.45
N ALA A 21 -12.53 0.93 7.70
CA ALA A 21 -11.86 1.22 8.96
C ALA A 21 -12.84 1.16 10.16
N VAL A 22 -14.02 1.78 10.04
CA VAL A 22 -15.06 1.76 11.09
C VAL A 22 -15.53 0.33 11.37
N ALA A 23 -15.82 -0.44 10.32
CA ALA A 23 -16.27 -1.82 10.46
C ALA A 23 -15.20 -2.69 11.16
N CYS A 24 -13.93 -2.55 10.77
CA CYS A 24 -12.82 -3.24 11.42
C CYS A 24 -12.67 -2.80 12.89
N MET A 25 -12.71 -1.49 13.20
CA MET A 25 -12.62 -1.01 14.58
C MET A 25 -13.74 -1.55 15.47
N ASN A 26 -14.95 -1.70 14.95
CA ASN A 26 -16.06 -2.32 15.69
C ASN A 26 -15.77 -3.80 16.00
N LEU A 27 -15.17 -4.53 15.06
CA LEU A 27 -14.72 -5.90 15.28
C LEU A 27 -13.64 -5.95 16.38
N PHE A 28 -12.64 -5.07 16.33
CA PHE A 28 -11.60 -4.97 17.37
C PHE A 28 -12.20 -4.72 18.77
N LYS A 29 -13.17 -3.80 18.87
CA LYS A 29 -13.86 -3.47 20.13
C LYS A 29 -14.76 -4.59 20.65
N SER A 30 -15.23 -5.49 19.78
CA SER A 30 -16.12 -6.58 20.17
C SER A 30 -15.41 -7.70 20.96
N ASP A 31 -14.09 -7.84 20.78
CA ASP A 31 -13.28 -8.85 21.47
C ASP A 31 -11.82 -8.36 21.67
N PRO A 32 -11.61 -7.36 22.55
CA PRO A 32 -10.29 -6.76 22.72
C PRO A 32 -9.22 -7.75 23.17
N GLU A 33 -9.56 -8.70 24.04
CA GLU A 33 -8.60 -9.69 24.55
C GLU A 33 -8.01 -10.53 23.41
N LYS A 34 -8.86 -11.03 22.50
CA LYS A 34 -8.41 -11.74 21.31
C LYS A 34 -7.56 -10.88 20.40
N TYR A 35 -7.90 -9.61 20.22
CA TYR A 35 -7.18 -8.73 19.31
C TYR A 35 -5.98 -8.00 19.94
N LEU A 36 -5.76 -8.14 21.25
CA LEU A 36 -4.53 -7.71 21.90
C LEU A 36 -3.52 -8.86 22.04
N SER A 37 -3.88 -10.08 21.64
CA SER A 37 -3.00 -11.25 21.74
C SER A 37 -2.01 -11.43 20.58
N TYR A 38 -1.94 -10.48 19.65
CA TYR A 38 -1.03 -10.53 18.49
C TYR A 38 0.10 -9.54 18.66
N ASP A 39 1.27 -9.83 18.11
CA ASP A 39 2.42 -8.91 18.15
C ASP A 39 2.36 -7.80 17.09
N GLY A 40 1.49 -7.96 16.09
CA GLY A 40 1.34 -6.97 15.03
C GLY A 40 0.21 -7.20 14.05
N TYR A 41 -0.12 -6.13 13.34
CA TYR A 41 -1.20 -6.01 12.38
C TYR A 41 -0.72 -5.43 11.06
N LEU A 42 -0.93 -6.17 9.98
CA LEU A 42 -0.72 -5.69 8.61
C LEU A 42 -2.06 -5.31 7.98
N ILE A 43 -2.23 -4.05 7.61
CA ILE A 43 -3.41 -3.57 6.88
C ILE A 43 -3.16 -3.76 5.38
N CYS A 44 -3.88 -4.72 4.80
CA CYS A 44 -3.72 -5.15 3.41
C CYS A 44 -4.62 -4.39 2.41
N CYS A 45 -4.87 -3.10 2.66
CA CYS A 45 -5.39 -2.19 1.65
C CYS A 45 -4.24 -1.29 1.19
N PHE A 46 -4.03 -1.19 -0.12
CA PHE A 46 -2.95 -0.36 -0.65
C PHE A 46 -3.43 1.10 -0.76
N SER A 47 -3.39 1.80 0.36
CA SER A 47 -3.67 3.23 0.49
C SER A 47 -3.08 3.72 1.80
N ASP A 48 -3.10 5.03 2.03
CA ASP A 48 -2.90 5.56 3.38
C ASP A 48 -4.15 5.30 4.24
N HIS A 49 -4.33 4.03 4.62
CA HIS A 49 -5.60 3.54 5.14
C HIS A 49 -5.84 4.03 6.59
N PRO A 50 -6.99 4.68 6.91
CA PRO A 50 -7.24 5.27 8.23
C PRO A 50 -7.11 4.29 9.41
N LEU A 51 -7.46 3.01 9.17
CA LEU A 51 -7.36 1.95 10.17
C LEU A 51 -5.95 1.80 10.77
N VAL A 52 -4.90 2.11 10.01
CA VAL A 52 -3.51 2.06 10.52
C VAL A 52 -3.36 2.98 11.73
N TYR A 53 -3.84 4.22 11.60
CA TYR A 53 -3.72 5.24 12.64
C TYR A 53 -4.69 4.99 13.80
N GLN A 54 -5.92 4.59 13.49
CA GLN A 54 -6.94 4.29 14.52
C GLN A 54 -6.52 3.13 15.42
N LEU A 55 -5.88 2.10 14.88
CA LEU A 55 -5.37 1.00 15.69
C LEU A 55 -4.15 1.42 16.52
N ARG A 56 -3.23 2.22 15.97
CA ARG A 56 -2.09 2.76 16.74
C ARG A 56 -2.56 3.56 17.95
N GLU A 57 -3.54 4.44 17.75
CA GLU A 57 -4.16 5.22 18.82
C GLU A 57 -4.85 4.30 19.84
N ALA A 58 -5.63 3.31 19.39
CA ALA A 58 -6.31 2.37 20.27
C ALA A 58 -5.35 1.53 21.12
N PHE A 59 -4.15 1.27 20.62
CA PHE A 59 -3.12 0.49 21.32
C PHE A 59 -2.16 1.33 22.15
N GLU A 60 -2.17 2.66 22.04
CA GLU A 60 -1.17 3.56 22.65
C GLU A 60 -1.01 3.34 24.17
N SER A 61 -2.09 3.00 24.87
CA SER A 61 -2.10 2.76 26.32
C SER A 61 -1.81 1.30 26.73
N THR A 62 -1.62 0.39 25.77
CA THR A 62 -1.40 -1.03 26.03
C THR A 62 0.08 -1.30 26.34
N PRO A 63 0.42 -2.02 27.41
CA PRO A 63 1.79 -2.50 27.63
C PRO A 63 2.25 -3.37 26.45
N ASN A 64 3.40 -3.06 25.85
CA ASN A 64 3.92 -3.71 24.64
C ASN A 64 2.89 -3.70 23.49
N PRO A 65 2.54 -2.51 22.97
CA PRO A 65 1.48 -2.38 21.98
C PRO A 65 1.87 -3.10 20.68
N PRO A 66 0.93 -3.80 20.02
CA PRO A 66 1.22 -4.48 18.76
C PRO A 66 1.62 -3.48 17.67
N ILE A 67 2.57 -3.89 16.83
CA ILE A 67 2.99 -3.06 15.71
C ILE A 67 1.91 -3.03 14.64
N VAL A 68 1.46 -1.84 14.23
CA VAL A 68 0.51 -1.67 13.13
C VAL A 68 1.22 -1.05 11.93
N LEU A 69 1.09 -1.69 10.78
CA LEU A 69 1.70 -1.25 9.52
C LEU A 69 0.71 -1.47 8.36
N GLY A 70 0.70 -0.60 7.36
CA GLY A 70 0.00 -0.84 6.10
C GLY A 70 0.96 -1.28 4.99
N ILE A 71 0.45 -2.04 4.03
CA ILE A 71 1.23 -2.48 2.86
C ILE A 71 1.68 -1.29 1.99
N PHE A 72 0.97 -0.17 2.05
CA PHE A 72 1.36 1.09 1.42
C PHE A 72 2.67 1.62 2.02
N GLN A 73 2.70 1.85 3.34
CA GLN A 73 3.88 2.43 4.00
C GLN A 73 5.11 1.52 3.84
N SER A 74 4.93 0.20 4.00
CA SER A 74 6.02 -0.76 3.81
C SER A 74 6.62 -0.72 2.40
N ALA A 75 5.78 -0.75 1.36
CA ALA A 75 6.26 -0.76 -0.01
C ALA A 75 6.92 0.56 -0.42
N VAL A 76 6.39 1.70 0.03
CA VAL A 76 7.00 3.01 -0.24
C VAL A 76 8.37 3.13 0.44
N LEU A 77 8.48 2.76 1.73
CA LEU A 77 9.76 2.75 2.44
C LEU A 77 10.80 1.85 1.77
N TYR A 78 10.38 0.64 1.37
CA TYR A 78 11.24 -0.28 0.65
C TYR A 78 11.79 0.35 -0.63
N VAL A 79 10.92 0.95 -1.45
CA VAL A 79 11.34 1.54 -2.72
C VAL A 79 12.25 2.76 -2.49
N LEU A 80 11.96 3.60 -1.49
CA LEU A 80 12.80 4.75 -1.15
C LEU A 80 14.25 4.34 -0.85
N ALA A 81 14.44 3.22 -0.17
CA ALA A 81 15.78 2.68 0.08
C ALA A 81 16.51 2.23 -1.20
N GLN A 82 15.80 2.01 -2.31
CA GLN A 82 16.37 1.58 -3.59
C GLN A 82 16.61 2.73 -4.58
N VAL A 83 15.74 3.75 -4.58
CA VAL A 83 15.71 4.79 -5.62
C VAL A 83 16.30 6.13 -5.19
N THR A 84 16.56 6.33 -3.90
CA THR A 84 17.20 7.55 -3.40
C THR A 84 18.71 7.56 -3.65
N GLY A 85 19.34 8.74 -3.53
CA GLY A 85 20.78 8.92 -3.76
C GLY A 85 21.14 9.16 -5.24
N HIS A 86 22.18 8.49 -5.74
CA HIS A 86 22.68 8.65 -7.11
C HIS A 86 21.98 7.74 -8.15
N SER A 87 20.90 7.06 -7.75
CA SER A 87 20.14 6.21 -8.66
C SER A 87 19.43 7.07 -9.73
N LYS A 88 19.48 6.60 -10.98
CA LYS A 88 18.67 7.17 -12.09
C LYS A 88 17.33 6.44 -12.25
N ASP A 89 17.14 5.37 -11.50
CA ASP A 89 15.99 4.49 -11.60
C ASP A 89 14.79 5.13 -10.89
N LYS A 90 13.61 5.04 -11.49
CA LYS A 90 12.37 5.57 -10.90
C LYS A 90 11.45 4.46 -10.40
N ALA A 91 10.67 4.79 -9.38
CA ALA A 91 9.57 3.98 -8.89
C ALA A 91 8.23 4.44 -9.45
N CYS A 92 7.27 3.54 -9.61
CA CYS A 92 5.89 3.84 -9.96
C CYS A 92 4.96 2.85 -9.23
N ILE A 93 3.78 3.32 -8.81
CA ILE A 93 2.73 2.46 -8.29
C ILE A 93 1.84 2.02 -9.46
N LEU A 94 1.63 0.71 -9.61
CA LEU A 94 0.60 0.15 -10.50
C LEU A 94 -0.62 -0.26 -9.66
N THR A 95 -1.77 0.40 -9.85
CA THR A 95 -3.00 0.14 -9.08
C THR A 95 -4.16 -0.36 -9.96
N SER A 96 -5.32 -0.60 -9.35
CA SER A 96 -6.56 -1.03 -10.03
C SER A 96 -7.18 0.11 -10.85
N GLY A 97 -8.16 0.80 -10.29
CA GLY A 97 -8.92 1.86 -10.93
C GLY A 97 -8.14 3.17 -11.07
N ASN A 98 -8.47 3.96 -12.10
CA ASN A 98 -7.87 5.28 -12.31
C ASN A 98 -8.21 6.31 -11.22
N SER A 99 -9.29 6.08 -10.48
CA SER A 99 -9.69 6.92 -9.33
C SER A 99 -8.64 6.95 -8.22
N TRP A 100 -7.82 5.90 -8.11
CA TRP A 100 -6.78 5.79 -7.10
C TRP A 100 -5.55 6.65 -7.39
N LYS A 101 -5.29 7.02 -8.65
CA LYS A 101 -4.07 7.75 -9.04
C LYS A 101 -3.85 9.03 -8.20
N PRO A 102 -4.79 10.00 -8.17
CA PRO A 102 -4.59 11.22 -7.39
C PRO A 102 -4.49 10.96 -5.88
N LEU A 103 -5.19 9.94 -5.37
CA LEU A 103 -5.17 9.59 -3.95
C LEU A 103 -3.82 9.00 -3.54
N LEU A 104 -3.23 8.15 -4.38
CA LEU A 104 -1.95 7.51 -4.10
C LEU A 104 -0.77 8.44 -4.35
N ASP A 105 -0.84 9.31 -5.35
CA ASP A 105 0.17 10.36 -5.55
C ASP A 105 0.20 11.31 -4.35
N LYS A 106 -0.97 11.71 -3.86
CA LYS A 106 -1.10 12.48 -2.61
C LYS A 106 -0.50 11.73 -1.41
N ALA A 107 -0.86 10.46 -1.22
CA ALA A 107 -0.38 9.66 -0.10
C ALA A 107 1.15 9.50 -0.11
N VAL A 108 1.77 9.30 -1.28
CA VAL A 108 3.24 9.23 -1.40
C VAL A 108 3.86 10.58 -1.07
N TYR A 109 3.28 11.66 -1.60
CA TYR A 109 3.76 13.01 -1.32
C TYR A 109 3.71 13.31 0.19
N GLU A 110 2.58 13.11 0.85
CA GLU A 110 2.40 13.41 2.27
C GLU A 110 3.26 12.53 3.17
N MET A 111 3.48 11.25 2.79
CA MET A 111 4.39 10.37 3.51
C MET A 111 5.85 10.87 3.48
N ILE A 112 6.27 11.58 2.42
CA ILE A 112 7.66 12.03 2.22
C ILE A 112 7.87 13.47 2.70
N TYR A 113 6.92 14.37 2.40
CA TYR A 113 7.04 15.80 2.64
C TYR A 113 6.19 16.29 3.83
N GLY A 114 5.32 15.44 4.39
CA GLY A 114 4.36 15.80 5.41
C GLY A 114 3.01 16.26 4.85
N GLU A 115 1.98 16.16 5.68
CA GLU A 115 0.61 16.60 5.37
C GLU A 115 0.57 18.08 4.95
N GLN A 116 -0.22 18.37 3.92
CA GLN A 116 -0.39 19.73 3.41
C GLN A 116 -1.70 20.35 3.90
N ASP A 117 -1.75 21.68 3.85
CA ASP A 117 -2.97 22.44 4.12
C ASP A 117 -4.10 22.00 3.14
N PRO A 118 -5.22 21.43 3.64
CA PRO A 118 -6.31 20.95 2.81
C PRO A 118 -6.97 22.03 1.95
N SER A 119 -6.76 23.31 2.27
CA SER A 119 -7.32 24.44 1.52
C SER A 119 -6.60 24.70 0.18
N LYS A 120 -5.45 24.05 -0.07
CA LYS A 120 -4.70 24.20 -1.32
C LYS A 120 -5.00 23.04 -2.25
N ALA A 121 -5.63 23.34 -3.39
CA ALA A 121 -5.73 22.38 -4.48
C ALA A 121 -4.34 22.18 -5.11
N VAL A 122 -3.76 21.00 -4.91
CA VAL A 122 -2.44 20.63 -5.43
C VAL A 122 -2.59 19.39 -6.32
N ASP A 123 -2.03 19.46 -7.53
CA ASP A 123 -1.83 18.27 -8.35
C ASP A 123 -0.55 17.56 -7.91
N PHE A 124 -0.71 16.62 -6.99
CA PHE A 124 0.41 15.89 -6.41
C PHE A 124 1.21 15.10 -7.44
N SER A 125 0.64 14.75 -8.61
CA SER A 125 1.35 14.00 -9.64
C SER A 125 2.55 14.76 -10.21
N SER A 126 2.52 16.08 -10.17
CA SER A 126 3.60 16.96 -10.66
C SER A 126 4.63 17.29 -9.58
N ASP A 127 4.27 17.09 -8.29
CA ASP A 127 5.08 17.46 -7.13
C ASP A 127 5.72 16.24 -6.43
N LEU A 128 5.54 15.03 -6.99
CA LEU A 128 6.22 13.84 -6.51
C LEU A 128 7.75 14.01 -6.58
N PRO A 129 8.51 13.35 -5.67
CA PRO A 129 9.96 13.35 -5.75
C PRO A 129 10.44 12.88 -7.13
N ALA A 130 11.57 13.40 -7.61
CA ALA A 130 12.07 13.12 -8.98
C ALA A 130 12.29 11.63 -9.31
N TYR A 131 12.43 10.79 -8.27
CA TYR A 131 12.58 9.33 -8.36
C TYR A 131 11.23 8.57 -8.31
N PHE A 132 10.10 9.26 -8.24
CA PHE A 132 8.76 8.70 -8.40
C PHE A 132 8.12 9.20 -9.70
N LEU A 133 7.58 8.27 -10.47
CA LEU A 133 6.62 8.56 -11.53
C LEU A 133 5.22 8.65 -10.92
N PRO A 134 4.29 9.41 -11.54
CA PRO A 134 2.88 9.37 -11.20
C PRO A 134 2.34 7.94 -11.18
N THR A 135 1.41 7.67 -10.28
CA THR A 135 0.74 6.38 -10.16
C THR A 135 0.07 6.01 -11.48
N GLU A 136 0.24 4.78 -11.95
CA GLU A 136 -0.47 4.24 -13.12
C GLU A 136 -1.64 3.37 -12.70
N GLY A 137 -2.84 3.74 -13.15
CA GLY A 137 -4.05 2.91 -13.00
C GLY A 137 -4.16 1.90 -14.14
N SER A 138 -4.47 0.64 -13.81
CA SER A 138 -4.73 -0.39 -14.81
C SER A 138 -6.06 -0.24 -15.53
N GLY A 139 -7.06 0.34 -14.86
CA GLY A 139 -8.43 0.39 -15.35
C GLY A 139 -9.18 -0.94 -15.18
N VAL A 140 -8.60 -1.90 -14.46
CA VAL A 140 -9.21 -3.21 -14.15
C VAL A 140 -9.78 -3.16 -12.72
N GLY A 141 -10.99 -3.69 -12.52
CA GLY A 141 -11.63 -3.74 -11.21
C GLY A 141 -10.82 -4.59 -10.22
N VAL A 142 -10.87 -4.26 -8.93
CA VAL A 142 -10.06 -4.94 -7.88
C VAL A 142 -10.26 -6.46 -7.90
N LEU A 143 -11.50 -6.91 -8.07
CA LEU A 143 -11.86 -8.33 -8.08
C LEU A 143 -11.45 -9.06 -9.38
N GLU A 144 -11.10 -8.30 -10.42
CA GLU A 144 -10.79 -8.82 -11.76
C GLU A 144 -9.28 -8.83 -12.05
N LEU A 145 -8.45 -8.32 -11.13
CA LEU A 145 -6.99 -8.21 -11.29
C LEU A 145 -6.31 -9.57 -11.48
N ALA A 146 -6.85 -10.61 -10.83
CA ALA A 146 -6.33 -11.96 -10.92
C ALA A 146 -6.84 -12.73 -12.15
N ASP A 147 -7.82 -12.18 -12.89
CA ASP A 147 -8.35 -12.83 -14.10
C ASP A 147 -7.27 -12.87 -15.20
N PRO A 148 -6.91 -14.07 -15.71
CA PRO A 148 -5.96 -14.21 -16.81
C PRO A 148 -6.28 -13.36 -18.05
N HIS A 149 -7.55 -13.08 -18.34
CA HIS A 149 -7.96 -12.26 -19.50
C HIS A 149 -7.49 -10.81 -19.38
N ASN A 150 -7.34 -10.30 -18.15
CA ASN A 150 -6.88 -8.94 -17.89
C ASN A 150 -5.35 -8.80 -17.89
N TYR A 151 -4.60 -9.90 -18.00
CA TYR A 151 -3.15 -9.88 -17.85
C TYR A 151 -2.45 -9.06 -18.94
N GLU A 152 -2.90 -9.11 -20.20
CA GLU A 152 -2.33 -8.27 -21.26
C GLU A 152 -2.57 -6.77 -21.03
N THR A 153 -3.73 -6.40 -20.48
CA THR A 153 -4.02 -5.02 -20.06
C THR A 153 -3.01 -4.58 -19.02
N LEU A 154 -2.75 -5.39 -17.99
CA LEU A 154 -1.76 -5.08 -16.96
C LEU A 154 -0.34 -4.96 -17.55
N LYS A 155 0.05 -5.86 -18.46
CA LYS A 155 1.35 -5.75 -19.16
C LYS A 155 1.48 -4.49 -19.99
N SER A 156 0.40 -4.03 -20.63
CA SER A 156 0.42 -2.77 -21.37
C SER A 156 0.79 -1.58 -20.48
N LYS A 157 0.32 -1.58 -19.22
CA LYS A 157 0.66 -0.57 -18.22
C LYS A 157 2.09 -0.67 -17.76
N VAL A 158 2.59 -1.88 -17.50
CA VAL A 158 4.00 -2.09 -17.15
C VAL A 158 4.93 -1.62 -18.29
N ARG A 159 4.58 -1.88 -19.56
CA ARG A 159 5.33 -1.35 -20.72
C ARG A 159 5.37 0.18 -20.74
N ARG A 160 4.27 0.83 -20.39
CA ARG A 160 4.20 2.29 -20.28
C ARG A 160 5.06 2.82 -19.13
N ILE A 161 4.95 2.23 -17.94
CA ILE A 161 5.79 2.60 -16.80
C ILE A 161 7.27 2.49 -17.18
N ARG A 162 7.64 1.41 -17.89
CA ARG A 162 9.00 1.21 -18.40
C ARG A 162 9.41 2.30 -19.41
N SER A 163 8.56 2.65 -20.38
CA SER A 163 8.87 3.70 -21.36
C SER A 163 9.06 5.08 -20.71
N ASP A 164 8.37 5.31 -19.60
CA ASP A 164 8.43 6.57 -18.84
C ASP A 164 9.65 6.61 -17.88
N GLY A 165 10.52 5.60 -17.94
CA GLY A 165 11.77 5.50 -17.16
C GLY A 165 11.63 4.78 -15.81
N GLY A 166 10.50 4.11 -15.58
CA GLY A 166 10.26 3.33 -14.37
C GLY A 166 11.03 2.01 -14.38
N LYS A 167 11.64 1.67 -13.25
CA LYS A 167 12.30 0.38 -13.01
C LYS A 167 11.68 -0.38 -11.85
N TYR A 168 11.30 0.32 -10.79
CA TYR A 168 10.66 -0.27 -9.62
C TYR A 168 9.15 -0.08 -9.71
N VAL A 169 8.40 -1.18 -9.72
CA VAL A 169 6.94 -1.17 -9.82
C VAL A 169 6.37 -1.71 -8.53
N ILE A 170 5.73 -0.84 -7.76
CA ILE A 170 4.97 -1.25 -6.58
C ILE A 170 3.62 -1.79 -7.04
N LEU A 171 3.30 -3.03 -6.65
CA LEU A 171 2.00 -3.63 -6.88
C LEU A 171 1.00 -3.01 -5.89
N GLY A 172 0.36 -1.94 -6.33
CA GLY A 172 -0.44 -1.00 -5.56
C GLY A 172 -1.88 -1.43 -5.30
N CYS A 173 -2.10 -2.73 -5.17
CA CYS A 173 -3.37 -3.33 -4.76
C CYS A 173 -3.09 -4.74 -4.24
N ALA A 174 -3.72 -5.15 -3.14
CA ALA A 174 -3.55 -6.51 -2.63
C ALA A 174 -4.00 -7.59 -3.63
N GLY A 175 -4.94 -7.26 -4.54
CA GLY A 175 -5.34 -8.14 -5.65
C GLY A 175 -4.25 -8.40 -6.69
N LEU A 176 -3.15 -7.63 -6.69
CA LEU A 176 -1.97 -7.85 -7.52
C LEU A 176 -0.91 -8.74 -6.83
N SER A 177 -1.12 -9.14 -5.58
CA SER A 177 -0.17 -10.01 -4.87
C SER A 177 0.02 -11.33 -5.63
N SER A 178 1.25 -11.85 -5.60
CA SER A 178 1.72 -13.02 -6.38
C SER A 178 1.82 -12.83 -7.90
N MET A 179 1.59 -11.60 -8.42
CA MET A 179 1.85 -11.29 -9.83
C MET A 179 3.31 -10.88 -10.11
N ASP A 180 4.07 -10.54 -9.08
CA ASP A 180 5.48 -10.19 -9.11
C ASP A 180 6.32 -11.17 -9.94
N GLY A 181 6.15 -12.48 -9.70
CA GLY A 181 6.87 -13.51 -10.43
C GLY A 181 6.49 -13.62 -11.91
N LYS A 182 5.23 -13.33 -12.27
CA LYS A 182 4.77 -13.32 -13.67
C LYS A 182 5.34 -12.11 -14.40
N PHE A 183 5.21 -10.91 -13.82
CA PHE A 183 5.77 -9.71 -14.40
C PHE A 183 7.30 -9.78 -14.52
N LYS A 184 8.01 -10.35 -13.55
CA LYS A 184 9.47 -10.51 -13.61
C LYS A 184 9.93 -11.39 -14.77
N LYS A 185 9.14 -12.40 -15.18
CA LYS A 185 9.43 -13.23 -16.37
C LYS A 185 9.28 -12.43 -17.66
N ASP A 186 8.25 -11.59 -17.76
CA ASP A 186 7.96 -10.79 -18.95
C ASP A 186 8.83 -9.52 -19.05
N PHE A 187 9.26 -8.98 -17.91
CA PHE A 187 10.04 -7.75 -17.77
C PHE A 187 11.26 -7.98 -16.86
N PRO A 188 12.26 -8.76 -17.30
CA PRO A 188 13.38 -9.19 -16.46
C PRO A 188 14.29 -8.04 -16.00
N ASP A 189 14.26 -6.89 -16.67
CA ASP A 189 15.01 -5.67 -16.33
C ASP A 189 14.33 -4.80 -15.27
N MET A 190 13.05 -5.06 -14.95
CA MET A 190 12.29 -4.34 -13.94
C MET A 190 12.27 -5.07 -12.60
N VAL A 191 11.91 -4.36 -11.54
CA VAL A 191 11.76 -4.88 -10.17
C VAL A 191 10.29 -4.70 -9.77
N PHE A 192 9.63 -5.78 -9.36
CA PHE A 192 8.24 -5.76 -8.92
C PHE A 192 8.18 -6.00 -7.42
N ILE A 193 7.53 -5.08 -6.71
CA ILE A 193 7.38 -5.14 -5.25
C ILE A 193 5.96 -5.63 -4.96
N ASP A 194 5.85 -6.89 -4.55
CA ASP A 194 4.62 -7.40 -3.95
C ASP A 194 4.45 -6.76 -2.56
N SER A 195 3.52 -5.81 -2.49
CA SER A 195 3.30 -4.99 -1.29
C SER A 195 2.85 -5.81 -0.09
N VAL A 196 2.17 -6.94 -0.29
CA VAL A 196 1.76 -7.84 0.80
C VAL A 196 2.97 -8.59 1.35
N LYS A 197 3.79 -9.20 0.48
CA LYS A 197 5.02 -9.90 0.92
C LYS A 197 5.99 -8.94 1.61
N CYS A 198 6.22 -7.76 1.02
CA CYS A 198 7.05 -6.71 1.59
C CYS A 198 6.53 -6.27 2.97
N GLY A 199 5.21 -6.09 3.08
CA GLY A 199 4.52 -5.70 4.31
C GLY A 199 4.71 -6.70 5.45
N ILE A 200 4.55 -8.00 5.17
CA ILE A 200 4.72 -9.06 6.17
C ILE A 200 6.16 -9.07 6.70
N GLU A 201 7.15 -9.07 5.81
CA GLU A 201 8.56 -9.11 6.22
C GLU A 201 8.97 -7.88 7.03
N THR A 202 8.48 -6.70 6.63
CA THR A 202 8.73 -5.45 7.36
C THR A 202 8.07 -5.47 8.75
N LEU A 203 6.82 -5.92 8.83
CA LEU A 203 6.09 -6.02 10.09
C LEU A 203 6.78 -6.99 11.05
N CYS A 204 7.18 -8.18 10.57
CA CYS A 204 7.92 -9.14 11.38
C CYS A 204 9.27 -8.57 11.86
N GLY A 205 9.95 -7.79 11.02
CA GLY A 205 11.15 -7.04 11.42
C GLY A 205 10.86 -6.10 12.59
N TYR A 206 9.81 -5.27 12.47
CA TYR A 206 9.45 -4.30 13.50
C TYR A 206 9.00 -4.96 14.80
N ALA A 207 8.21 -6.03 14.74
CA ALA A 207 7.80 -6.78 15.91
C ALA A 207 9.03 -7.32 16.68
N ARG A 208 10.03 -7.86 15.97
CA ARG A 208 11.28 -8.32 16.60
C ARG A 208 12.11 -7.21 17.25
N PHE A 209 12.08 -5.99 16.71
CA PHE A 209 12.76 -4.84 17.33
C PHE A 209 11.98 -4.27 18.53
N ALA A 210 10.67 -4.47 18.57
CA ALA A 210 9.81 -4.02 19.65
C ALA A 210 9.82 -4.98 20.84
N CYS A 211 10.03 -6.28 20.61
CA CYS A 211 10.32 -7.22 21.68
C CYS A 211 11.70 -6.91 22.27
N THR A 212 11.74 -6.34 23.47
CA THR A 212 12.95 -6.35 24.29
C THR A 212 13.06 -7.72 24.94
N ASP A 213 14.14 -8.45 24.65
CA ASP A 213 14.48 -9.64 25.43
C ASP A 213 14.64 -9.23 26.91
N GLU A 214 13.76 -9.74 27.78
CA GLU A 214 14.00 -9.76 29.24
C GLU A 214 14.93 -10.93 29.61
#